data_AF-A0AAW1IZA4-F1
#
_entry.id   AF-A0AAW1IZA4-F1
#
_cell.length_a   1.000
_cell.length_b   1.000
_cell.length_c   1.000
_cell.angle_alpha   90.00
_cell.angle_beta   90.00
_cell.angle_gamma   90.00
#
_symmetry.space_group_name_H-M   'P 1'
#
loop_
_entity.id
_entity.type
_entity.pdbx_description
1 polymer ?
#
loop_
_entity_poly.entity_id
_entity_poly.type
_entity_poly.pdbx_seq_one_letter_code
_entity_poly.pdbx_strand_id
1 'polypeptide(L)'
;MVCHKSTVDQDCLQLKYMNISIPVPGTKKECDNHKPKSVVLKYKIRKHEDKTVPVCAKLFMDITGATSNRLAIVARYFMHTGGILQEQRGADWTKLQNKEITDLIKAHMKSYKCRKSYYSRATTCRFIRVKCTTNVDVVL
;
A
#
# COMPACT_ATOMS: atom_id res chain seq x y z
N MET A 1 20.63 8.06 2.01
CA MET A 1 19.19 7.72 1.91
C MET A 1 19.10 6.41 1.12
N VAL A 2 18.60 5.33 1.72
CA VAL A 2 18.56 4.01 1.05
C VAL A 2 17.30 3.95 0.17
N CYS A 3 17.46 3.92 -1.15
CA CYS A 3 16.35 3.76 -2.07
C CYS A 3 16.03 2.26 -2.21
N HIS A 4 14.88 1.83 -1.67
CA HIS A 4 14.35 0.49 -1.87
C HIS A 4 13.57 0.42 -3.19
N LYS A 5 13.65 -0.71 -3.90
CA LYS A 5 12.98 -0.92 -5.19
C LYS A 5 11.47 -1.17 -5.05
N SER A 6 11.04 -1.75 -3.93
CA SER A 6 9.62 -1.97 -3.60
C SER A 6 9.34 -1.77 -2.10
N THR A 7 8.07 -1.50 -1.76
CA THR A 7 7.64 -1.36 -0.35
C THR A 7 7.76 -2.67 0.43
N VAL A 8 7.59 -3.80 -0.25
CA VAL A 8 7.79 -5.15 0.30
C VAL A 8 9.24 -5.37 0.70
N ASP A 9 10.20 -4.95 -0.13
CA ASP A 9 11.63 -5.08 0.19
C ASP A 9 12.02 -4.26 1.43
N GLN A 10 11.42 -3.06 1.56
CA GLN A 10 11.63 -2.21 2.72
C GLN A 10 11.08 -2.87 4.00
N ASP A 11 9.86 -3.41 3.95
CA ASP A 11 9.23 -4.12 5.07
C ASP A 11 10.04 -5.37 5.47
N CYS A 12 10.51 -6.15 4.50
CA CYS A 12 11.39 -7.30 4.73
C CYS A 12 12.66 -6.90 5.51
N LEU A 13 13.28 -5.79 5.11
CA LEU A 13 14.48 -5.29 5.77
C LEU A 13 14.18 -4.80 7.18
N GLN A 14 13.04 -4.12 7.39
CA GLN A 14 12.60 -3.70 8.72
C GLN A 14 12.40 -4.91 9.63
N LEU A 15 11.65 -5.92 9.17
CA LEU A 15 11.38 -7.13 9.93
C LEU A 15 12.65 -7.90 10.29
N LYS A 16 13.63 -7.96 9.38
CA LYS A 16 14.94 -8.61 9.64
C LYS A 16 15.69 -8.00 10.84
N TYR A 17 15.48 -6.71 11.09
CA TYR A 17 16.19 -5.95 12.11
C TYR A 17 15.32 -5.60 13.34
N MET A 18 14.06 -6.01 13.32
CA MET A 18 13.15 -5.90 14.44
C MET A 18 13.12 -7.23 15.20
N ASN A 19 13.26 -7.15 16.52
CA ASN A 19 12.98 -8.26 17.40
C ASN A 19 11.60 -8.00 18.03
N ILE A 20 10.66 -8.87 17.67
CA ILE A 20 9.27 -8.76 18.06
C ILE A 20 9.02 -9.71 19.21
N SER A 21 8.55 -9.19 20.35
CA SER A 21 8.30 -9.97 21.54
C SER A 21 6.88 -9.75 22.07
N ILE A 22 6.26 -10.84 22.53
CA ILE A 22 4.98 -10.79 23.23
C ILE A 22 5.28 -10.44 24.68
N PRO A 23 4.68 -9.38 25.25
CA PRO A 23 4.89 -9.04 26.65
C PRO A 23 4.31 -10.16 27.54
N VAL A 24 5.17 -10.78 28.35
CA VAL A 24 4.74 -11.78 29.33
C VAL A 24 3.82 -11.08 30.36
N PRO A 25 2.61 -11.61 30.63
CA PRO A 25 1.76 -11.05 31.66
C PRO A 25 2.44 -11.20 33.03
N GLY A 26 2.55 -10.10 33.78
CA GLY A 26 2.89 -10.17 35.20
C GLY A 26 1.74 -10.80 35.98
N THR A 27 2.04 -11.38 37.14
CA THR A 27 1.17 -12.16 38.04
C THR A 27 0.02 -11.39 38.70
N LYS A 28 -0.56 -10.38 38.04
CA LYS A 28 -1.75 -9.67 38.53
C LYS A 28 -2.99 -10.22 37.82
N LYS A 29 -3.91 -10.79 38.61
CA LYS A 29 -5.19 -11.35 38.17
C LYS A 29 -5.92 -10.35 37.27
N GLU A 30 -6.28 -10.80 36.08
CA GLU A 30 -6.92 -10.03 35.03
C GLU A 30 -8.26 -9.45 35.51
N CYS A 31 -8.42 -8.14 35.36
CA CYS A 31 -9.75 -7.56 35.23
C CYS A 31 -10.14 -7.67 33.75
N ASP A 32 -11.25 -8.36 33.47
CA ASP A 32 -11.73 -8.91 32.19
C ASP A 32 -11.90 -7.96 30.99
N ASN A 33 -11.40 -6.72 31.02
CA ASN A 33 -11.68 -5.71 29.99
C ASN A 33 -10.43 -5.06 29.34
N HIS A 34 -9.23 -5.57 29.60
CA HIS A 34 -8.03 -4.98 29.02
C HIS A 34 -7.74 -5.54 27.62
N LYS A 35 -7.75 -4.65 26.61
CA LYS A 35 -7.27 -4.93 25.25
C LYS A 35 -5.91 -5.66 25.32
N PRO A 36 -5.66 -6.65 24.46
CA PRO A 36 -4.40 -7.38 24.45
C PRO A 36 -3.23 -6.40 24.34
N LYS A 37 -2.20 -6.61 25.18
CA LYS A 37 -1.04 -5.73 25.30
C LYS A 37 -0.37 -5.55 23.95
N SER A 38 0.03 -4.31 23.65
CA SER A 38 0.74 -3.98 22.41
C SER A 38 2.05 -4.74 22.33
N VAL A 39 2.37 -5.22 21.12
CA VAL A 39 3.63 -5.85 20.76
C VAL A 39 4.83 -5.00 21.22
N VAL A 40 5.84 -5.63 21.84
CA VAL A 40 7.07 -4.95 22.25
C VAL A 40 8.12 -5.11 21.15
N LEU A 41 8.59 -3.97 20.62
CA LEU A 41 9.54 -3.89 19.51
C LEU A 41 10.92 -3.46 20.01
N LYS A 42 11.93 -4.27 19.72
CA LYS A 42 13.35 -3.93 19.92
C LYS A 42 14.03 -3.85 18.57
N TYR A 43 14.87 -2.83 18.38
CA TYR A 43 15.49 -2.53 17.10
C TYR A 43 16.99 -2.84 17.12
N LYS A 44 17.51 -3.34 16.00
CA LYS A 44 18.94 -3.59 15.80
C LYS A 44 19.39 -3.05 14.46
N ILE A 45 20.67 -2.74 14.30
CA ILE A 45 21.26 -2.32 13.02
C ILE A 45 22.57 -3.06 12.82
N ARG A 46 22.91 -3.38 11.56
CA ARG A 46 24.22 -3.94 11.21
C ARG A 46 25.29 -2.87 11.22
N LYS A 47 26.40 -3.16 11.89
CA LYS A 47 27.66 -2.42 11.79
C LYS A 47 28.57 -3.10 10.76
N HIS A 48 29.65 -2.41 10.39
CA HIS A 48 30.78 -3.02 9.67
C HIS A 48 31.21 -4.32 10.39
N GLU A 49 31.51 -5.38 9.64
CA GLU A 49 31.85 -6.74 10.12
C GLU A 49 30.68 -7.62 10.62
N ASP A 50 29.47 -7.46 10.08
CA ASP A 50 28.29 -8.29 10.38
C ASP A 50 27.80 -8.32 11.85
N LYS A 51 28.39 -7.49 12.71
CA LYS A 51 27.93 -7.30 14.10
C LYS A 51 26.61 -6.52 14.11
N THR A 52 25.64 -6.97 14.91
CA THR A 52 24.38 -6.24 15.12
C THR A 52 24.39 -5.48 16.44
N VAL A 53 24.00 -4.21 16.40
CA VAL A 53 24.00 -3.31 17.56
C VAL A 53 22.55 -2.93 17.89
N PRO A 54 22.11 -3.02 19.16
CA PRO A 54 20.79 -2.54 19.55
C PRO A 54 20.72 -1.02 19.42
N VAL A 55 19.60 -0.51 18.92
CA VAL A 55 19.39 0.93 18.71
C VAL A 55 18.05 1.39 19.27
N CYS A 56 17.94 2.69 19.53
CA CYS A 56 16.67 3.30 19.92
C CYS A 56 15.72 3.39 18.71
N ALA A 57 14.42 3.49 19.00
CA ALA A 57 13.38 3.58 17.96
C ALA A 57 13.60 4.77 17.03
N LYS A 58 14.00 5.93 17.58
CA LYS A 58 14.22 7.16 16.82
C LYS A 58 15.29 6.98 15.74
N LEU A 59 16.47 6.48 16.13
CA LEU A 59 17.56 6.22 15.20
C LEU A 59 17.18 5.20 14.13
N PHE A 60 16.43 4.16 14.51
CA PHE A 60 15.95 3.16 13.56
C PHE A 60 14.99 3.76 12.52
N MET A 61 14.05 4.62 12.95
CA MET A 61 13.13 5.33 12.06
C MET A 61 13.88 6.27 11.13
N ASP A 62 14.86 7.03 11.63
CA ASP A 62 15.68 7.94 10.83
C ASP A 62 16.46 7.20 9.73
N ILE A 63 16.95 6.00 10.04
CA ILE A 63 17.72 5.18 9.10
C ILE A 63 16.81 4.49 8.07
N THR A 64 15.68 3.94 8.51
CA THR A 64 14.75 3.20 7.65
C THR A 64 13.76 4.09 6.89
N GLY A 65 13.64 5.36 7.27
CA GLY A 65 12.65 6.30 6.74
C GLY A 65 11.20 5.92 7.08
N ALA A 66 10.98 5.03 8.05
CA ALA A 66 9.67 4.52 8.40
C ALA A 66 9.10 5.21 9.64
N THR A 67 7.78 5.39 9.67
CA THR A 67 7.10 5.93 10.84
C THR A 67 6.87 4.85 11.91
N SER A 68 6.83 5.25 13.18
CA SER A 68 6.52 4.35 14.31
C SER A 68 5.23 3.55 14.08
N ASN A 69 4.19 4.23 13.55
CA ASN A 69 2.91 3.60 13.24
C ASN A 69 3.05 2.51 12.18
N ARG A 70 3.83 2.75 11.13
CA ARG A 70 4.08 1.76 10.07
C ARG A 70 4.78 0.53 10.65
N LEU A 71 5.84 0.72 11.43
CA LEU A 71 6.59 -0.36 12.09
C LEU A 71 5.68 -1.20 13.01
N ALA A 72 4.80 -0.56 13.78
CA ALA A 72 3.84 -1.24 14.65
C ALA A 72 2.76 -2.02 13.86
N ILE A 73 2.35 -1.53 12.70
CA ILE A 73 1.41 -2.24 11.82
C ILE A 73 2.08 -3.48 11.21
N VAL A 74 3.27 -3.32 10.63
CA VAL A 74 4.03 -4.42 10.01
C VAL A 74 4.35 -5.51 11.03
N ALA A 75 4.82 -5.13 12.22
CA ALA A 75 5.12 -6.10 13.27
C ALA A 75 3.89 -6.86 13.77
N ARG A 76 2.75 -6.17 13.95
CA ARG A 76 1.49 -6.84 14.33
C ARG A 76 1.02 -7.80 13.24
N TYR A 77 1.02 -7.37 11.99
CA TYR A 77 0.63 -8.21 10.86
C TYR A 77 1.51 -9.46 10.77
N PHE A 78 2.83 -9.29 10.88
CA PHE A 78 3.76 -10.41 10.87
C PHE A 78 3.51 -11.40 12.02
N MET A 79 3.19 -10.92 13.22
CA MET A 79 2.86 -11.80 14.36
C MET A 79 1.54 -12.55 14.18
N HIS A 80 0.54 -11.95 13.55
CA HIS A 80 -0.78 -12.57 13.37
C HIS A 80 -0.85 -13.51 12.17
N THR A 81 -0.21 -13.14 11.05
CA THR A 81 -0.33 -13.85 9.76
C THR A 81 0.92 -14.66 9.44
N GLY A 82 2.08 -14.33 10.02
CA GLY A 82 3.38 -14.91 9.65
C GLY A 82 3.93 -14.42 8.30
N GLY A 83 3.20 -13.49 7.64
CA GLY A 83 3.51 -12.99 6.32
C GLY A 83 3.86 -11.49 6.30
N ILE A 84 4.17 -10.99 5.11
CA ILE A 84 4.43 -9.57 4.86
C ILE A 84 3.12 -8.88 4.51
N LEU A 85 2.93 -7.67 5.03
CA LEU A 85 1.76 -6.88 4.75
C LEU A 85 1.73 -6.48 3.27
N GLN A 86 0.69 -6.89 2.55
CA GLN A 86 0.47 -6.43 1.18
C GLN A 86 -0.13 -5.02 1.18
N GLU A 87 0.47 -4.13 0.37
CA GLU A 87 -0.08 -2.80 0.13
C GLU A 87 -1.36 -2.93 -0.71
N GLN A 88 -2.49 -2.45 -0.17
CA GLN A 88 -3.79 -2.45 -0.85
C GLN A 88 -4.10 -1.10 -1.52
N ARG A 89 -3.20 -0.11 -1.45
CA ARG A 89 -3.42 1.20 -2.06
C ARG A 89 -3.33 1.07 -3.58
N GLY A 90 -4.34 1.57 -4.28
CA GLY A 90 -4.45 1.38 -5.74
C GLY A 90 -4.83 -0.05 -6.14
N ALA A 91 -5.13 -0.93 -5.18
CA ALA A 91 -5.75 -2.21 -5.50
C ALA A 91 -7.14 -1.95 -6.09
N ASP A 92 -7.53 -2.78 -7.02
CA ASP A 92 -8.83 -2.70 -7.64
C ASP A 92 -9.89 -3.25 -6.67
N TRP A 93 -10.58 -2.35 -5.98
CA TRP A 93 -11.67 -2.67 -5.05
C TRP A 93 -12.96 -3.05 -5.80
N THR A 94 -12.99 -3.02 -7.13
CA THR A 94 -14.19 -3.41 -7.87
C THR A 94 -14.41 -4.92 -7.79
N LYS A 95 -15.61 -5.28 -7.32
CA LYS A 95 -16.08 -6.67 -7.36
C LYS A 95 -16.15 -7.16 -8.81
N LEU A 96 -16.01 -8.47 -9.03
CA LEU A 96 -16.08 -9.07 -10.37
C LEU A 96 -17.36 -8.64 -11.12
N GLN A 97 -18.50 -8.63 -10.43
CA GLN A 97 -19.79 -8.15 -10.96
C GLN A 97 -19.75 -6.69 -11.41
N ASN A 98 -19.01 -5.82 -10.72
CA ASN A 98 -18.89 -4.41 -11.10
C ASN A 98 -18.08 -4.26 -12.39
N LYS A 99 -17.12 -5.16 -12.65
CA LYS A 99 -16.37 -5.17 -13.91
C LYS A 99 -17.27 -5.57 -15.07
N GLU A 100 -18.07 -6.64 -14.89
CA GLU A 100 -19.05 -7.08 -15.88
C GLU A 100 -20.06 -5.98 -16.21
N ILE A 101 -20.61 -5.31 -15.20
CA ILE A 101 -21.52 -4.15 -15.39
C ILE A 101 -20.81 -3.02 -16.15
N THR A 102 -19.57 -2.71 -15.77
CA THR A 102 -18.78 -1.66 -16.43
C THR A 102 -18.53 -2.00 -17.90
N ASP A 103 -18.25 -3.27 -18.20
CA ASP A 103 -18.00 -3.73 -19.57
C ASP A 103 -19.29 -3.75 -20.40
N LEU A 104 -20.43 -4.10 -19.81
CA LEU A 104 -21.75 -3.97 -20.45
C LEU A 104 -22.09 -2.51 -20.74
N ILE A 105 -21.84 -1.59 -19.80
CA ILE A 105 -22.03 -0.15 -20.00
C ILE A 105 -21.14 0.34 -21.15
N LYS A 106 -19.86 -0.06 -21.18
CA LYS A 106 -18.93 0.29 -22.27
C LYS A 106 -19.43 -0.26 -23.62
N ALA A 107 -19.88 -1.50 -23.66
CA ALA A 107 -20.41 -2.13 -24.88
C ALA A 107 -21.67 -1.41 -25.36
N HIS A 108 -22.57 -1.07 -24.44
CA HIS A 108 -23.79 -0.32 -24.72
C HIS A 108 -23.48 1.09 -25.24
N MET A 109 -22.55 1.82 -24.60
CA MET A 109 -22.09 3.14 -25.07
C MET A 109 -21.51 3.06 -26.49
N LYS A 110 -20.74 2.02 -26.79
CA LYS A 110 -20.16 1.78 -28.13
C LYS A 110 -21.21 1.41 -29.19
N SER A 111 -22.36 0.85 -28.79
CA SER A 111 -23.45 0.53 -29.72
C SER A 111 -24.11 1.76 -30.34
N TYR A 112 -24.04 2.91 -29.67
CA TYR A 112 -24.60 4.15 -30.17
C TYR A 112 -23.73 4.73 -31.28
N LYS A 113 -24.33 4.99 -32.44
CA LYS A 113 -23.68 5.75 -33.51
C LYS A 113 -23.55 7.20 -33.07
N CYS A 114 -22.34 7.64 -32.73
CA CYS A 114 -22.08 9.03 -32.35
C CYS A 114 -22.50 9.99 -33.48
N ARG A 115 -23.60 10.72 -33.27
CA ARG A 115 -24.04 11.79 -34.17
C ARG A 115 -23.39 13.10 -33.75
N LYS A 116 -22.75 13.79 -34.70
CA LYS A 116 -22.16 15.12 -34.46
C LYS A 116 -23.27 16.07 -34.01
N SER A 117 -23.14 16.67 -32.82
CA SER A 117 -24.15 17.61 -32.31
C SER A 117 -24.18 18.87 -33.18
N TYR A 118 -25.38 19.38 -33.47
CA TYR A 118 -25.57 20.60 -34.29
C TYR A 118 -24.82 21.81 -33.72
N TYR A 119 -24.72 21.90 -32.39
CA TYR A 119 -24.02 22.96 -31.67
C TYR A 119 -22.49 22.84 -31.65
N SER A 120 -21.90 21.76 -32.17
CA SER A 120 -20.43 21.66 -32.33
C SER A 120 -19.92 22.34 -33.62
N ARG A 121 -20.78 23.11 -34.30
CA ARG A 121 -20.46 23.84 -35.54
C ARG A 121 -20.16 25.31 -35.28
N ALA A 122 -19.10 25.59 -34.53
CA ALA A 122 -18.23 26.75 -34.74
C ALA A 122 -17.15 26.77 -33.66
N THR A 123 -15.90 26.45 -34.03
CA THR A 123 -14.77 27.39 -33.95
C THR A 123 -13.49 26.72 -34.43
N THR A 124 -12.93 27.36 -35.46
CA THR A 124 -11.53 27.35 -35.92
C THR A 124 -10.85 26.04 -36.31
N CYS A 125 -10.55 25.97 -37.60
CA CYS A 125 -9.47 25.19 -38.20
C CYS A 125 -8.15 25.42 -37.45
N ARG A 126 -7.89 24.65 -36.40
CA ARG A 126 -6.57 24.05 -36.20
C ARG A 126 -6.76 22.58 -36.52
N PHE A 127 -5.99 22.09 -37.49
CA PHE A 127 -5.80 20.65 -37.69
C PHE A 127 -5.11 20.05 -36.46
N ILE A 128 -5.81 19.96 -35.34
CA ILE A 128 -5.50 18.95 -34.35
C ILE A 128 -6.09 17.70 -34.94
N ARG A 129 -5.22 16.93 -35.59
CA ARG A 129 -5.49 15.56 -36.03
C ARG A 129 -5.78 14.74 -34.78
N VAL A 130 -6.98 14.85 -34.23
CA VAL A 130 -7.50 13.91 -33.25
C VAL A 130 -7.71 12.64 -34.05
N LYS A 131 -6.66 11.81 -34.08
CA LYS A 131 -6.82 10.41 -34.41
C LYS A 131 -7.93 9.95 -33.47
N CYS A 132 -9.05 9.46 -34.01
CA CYS A 132 -9.89 8.53 -33.29
C CYS A 132 -9.03 7.26 -33.09
N THR A 133 -8.05 7.33 -32.21
CA THR A 133 -7.40 6.15 -31.70
C THR A 133 -8.47 5.44 -30.89
N THR A 134 -8.75 4.21 -31.30
CA THR A 134 -9.58 3.21 -30.65
C THR A 134 -9.02 2.78 -29.28
N ASN A 135 -8.54 3.71 -28.47
CA ASN A 135 -8.09 3.48 -27.10
C ASN A 135 -8.66 4.61 -26.25
N VAL A 136 -9.91 4.40 -25.83
CA VAL A 136 -10.43 5.07 -24.64
C VAL A 136 -9.83 4.32 -23.46
N ASP A 137 -8.53 4.51 -23.24
CA ASP A 137 -7.93 4.29 -21.94
C ASP A 137 -8.31 5.50 -21.11
N VAL A 138 -9.45 5.39 -20.43
CA VAL A 138 -9.72 6.25 -19.27
C VAL A 138 -8.70 5.80 -18.23
N VAL A 139 -7.54 6.47 -18.24
CA VAL A 139 -6.58 6.42 -17.14
C VAL A 139 -7.27 7.06 -15.94
N LEU A 140 -7.52 6.22 -14.93
CA LEU A 140 -7.88 6.59 -13.55
C LEU A 140 -6.81 7.50 -12.94
#